data_AF-J9PGQ6-F1
#
_entry.id   AF-J9PGQ6-F1
#
_cell.length_a   1.000
_cell.length_b   1.000
_cell.length_c   1.000
_cell.angle_alpha   90.00
_cell.angle_beta   90.00
_cell.angle_gamma   90.00
#
_symmetry.space_group_name_H-M   'P 1'
#
loop_
_entity.id
_entity.type
_entity.pdbx_description
1 polymer ?
#
loop_
_entity_poly.entity_id
_entity_poly.type
_entity_poly.pdbx_seq_one_letter_code
_entity_poly.pdbx_strand_id
1 'polypeptide(L)'
;MIKIILYQSFIIIFILIMMTILLNFLSKKTFQDREKNSPFECGFDPKNSARLPFSLQFFLIAVIFVIFDVELTLLLPIIIIMKISNIMNMTITINFFILLLLLSLYHEQNQGSLNWVK
;
A
#
# COMPACT_ATOMS: atom_id res chain seq x y z
N MET A 1 -20.37 13.62 -37.81
CA MET A 1 -19.29 12.72 -38.27
C MET A 1 -18.43 12.21 -37.11
N ILE A 2 -17.77 13.08 -36.33
CA ILE A 2 -16.92 12.68 -35.18
C ILE A 2 -17.67 11.84 -34.12
N LYS A 3 -18.90 12.20 -33.77
CA LYS A 3 -19.73 11.40 -32.83
C LYS A 3 -20.03 9.98 -33.32
N ILE A 4 -20.17 9.80 -34.64
CA ILE A 4 -20.43 8.49 -35.27
C ILE A 4 -19.13 7.66 -35.25
N ILE A 5 -17.99 8.28 -35.56
CA ILE A 5 -16.67 7.64 -35.48
C ILE A 5 -16.38 7.20 -34.03
N LEU A 6 -16.70 8.03 -33.03
CA LEU A 6 -16.55 7.67 -31.62
C LEU A 6 -17.42 6.46 -31.26
N TYR A 7 -18.70 6.46 -31.64
CA TYR A 7 -19.59 5.32 -31.37
C TYR A 7 -19.09 4.02 -32.03
N GLN A 8 -18.61 4.10 -33.27
CA GLN A 8 -18.02 2.96 -33.96
C GLN A 8 -16.74 2.46 -33.28
N SER A 9 -15.88 3.36 -32.79
CA SER A 9 -14.67 2.99 -32.05
C SER A 9 -14.98 2.27 -30.74
N PHE A 10 -16.02 2.71 -29.99
CA PHE A 10 -16.45 2.05 -28.76
C PHE A 10 -16.97 0.64 -29.01
N ILE A 11 -17.75 0.42 -30.09
CA ILE A 11 -18.23 -0.90 -30.47
C ILE A 11 -17.07 -1.84 -30.80
N ILE A 12 -16.08 -1.36 -31.57
CA ILE A 12 -14.90 -2.16 -31.93
C ILE A 12 -14.11 -2.56 -30.68
N ILE A 13 -13.88 -1.62 -29.76
CA ILE A 13 -13.17 -1.91 -28.49
C ILE A 13 -13.92 -2.95 -27.67
N PHE A 14 -15.25 -2.84 -27.58
CA PHE A 14 -16.06 -3.81 -26.84
C PHE A 14 -15.96 -5.21 -27.44
N ILE A 15 -16.02 -5.33 -28.77
CA ILE A 15 -15.86 -6.61 -29.47
C ILE A 15 -14.46 -7.20 -29.22
N LEU A 16 -13.41 -6.38 -29.27
CA LEU A 16 -12.03 -6.83 -29.02
C LEU A 16 -11.85 -7.34 -27.59
N ILE A 17 -12.42 -6.66 -26.60
CA ILE A 17 -12.39 -7.11 -25.20
C ILE A 17 -13.08 -8.47 -25.07
N MET A 18 -14.25 -8.64 -25.67
CA MET A 18 -14.96 -9.93 -25.62
C MET A 18 -14.17 -11.06 -26.30
N MET A 19 -13.56 -10.77 -27.46
CA MET A 19 -12.74 -11.76 -28.18
C MET A 19 -11.49 -12.16 -27.39
N THR A 20 -10.79 -11.22 -26.75
CA THR A 20 -9.60 -11.53 -25.94
C THR A 20 -9.92 -12.37 -24.71
N ILE A 21 -11.05 -12.11 -24.05
CA ILE A 21 -11.53 -12.92 -22.93
C ILE A 21 -11.81 -14.37 -23.40
N LEU A 22 -12.53 -14.53 -24.52
CA LEU A 22 -12.82 -15.84 -25.10
C LEU A 22 -11.55 -16.61 -25.47
N LEU A 23 -10.57 -15.96 -26.11
CA LEU A 23 -9.29 -16.55 -26.46
C LEU A 23 -8.50 -17.00 -25.23
N ASN A 24 -8.52 -16.24 -24.14
CA ASN A 24 -7.85 -16.62 -22.90
C ASN A 24 -8.49 -17.85 -22.24
N PHE A 25 -9.83 -17.97 -22.29
CA PHE A 25 -10.50 -19.17 -21.80
C PHE A 25 -10.22 -20.40 -22.66
N LEU A 26 -10.23 -20.25 -23.99
CA LEU A 26 -9.96 -21.35 -24.94
C LEU A 26 -8.49 -21.80 -24.93
N SER A 27 -7.55 -20.87 -24.74
CA SER A 27 -6.11 -21.16 -24.74
C SER A 27 -5.59 -21.76 -23.42
N LYS A 28 -6.38 -21.71 -22.34
CA LYS A 28 -6.01 -22.29 -21.07
C LYS A 28 -5.94 -23.82 -21.18
N LYS A 29 -4.72 -24.37 -21.16
CA LYS A 29 -4.51 -25.81 -21.08
C LYS A 29 -5.13 -26.36 -19.80
N THR A 30 -6.03 -27.33 -19.94
CA THR A 30 -6.79 -27.93 -18.83
C THR A 30 -6.00 -28.97 -18.04
N PHE A 31 -4.87 -29.44 -18.57
CA PHE A 31 -4.06 -30.46 -17.94
C PHE A 31 -3.24 -29.87 -16.78
N GLN A 32 -3.76 -30.06 -15.57
CA GLN A 32 -3.13 -29.68 -14.31
C GLN A 32 -2.40 -30.89 -13.73
N ASP A 33 -1.07 -30.88 -13.84
CA ASP A 33 -0.22 -31.85 -13.15
C ASP A 33 0.01 -31.42 -11.70
N ARG A 34 0.14 -32.39 -10.80
CA ARG A 34 0.54 -32.12 -9.39
C ARG A 34 1.81 -31.29 -9.32
N GLU A 35 2.80 -31.60 -10.16
CA GLU A 35 4.09 -30.89 -10.23
C GLU A 35 4.00 -29.47 -10.78
N LYS A 36 2.95 -29.14 -11.55
CA LYS A 36 2.69 -27.75 -11.98
C LYS A 36 1.94 -26.96 -10.91
N ASN A 37 1.22 -27.65 -10.05
CA ASN A 37 0.43 -27.06 -8.98
C ASN A 37 1.18 -27.03 -7.63
N SER A 38 2.38 -27.62 -7.54
CA SER A 38 3.23 -27.57 -6.35
C SER A 38 4.01 -26.24 -6.28
N PRO A 39 4.34 -25.77 -5.06
CA PRO A 39 5.17 -24.57 -4.88
C PRO A 39 6.55 -24.74 -5.52
N PHE A 40 7.04 -23.70 -6.19
CA PHE A 40 8.38 -23.72 -6.77
C PHE A 40 9.45 -23.49 -5.69
N GLU A 41 10.25 -24.52 -5.39
CA GLU A 41 11.46 -24.42 -4.54
C GLU A 41 12.72 -24.82 -5.32
N CYS A 42 12.97 -24.17 -6.47
CA CYS A 42 14.16 -24.41 -7.31
C CYS A 42 14.38 -25.89 -7.71
N GLY A 43 13.29 -26.64 -7.90
CA GLY A 43 13.33 -28.06 -8.27
C GLY A 43 13.37 -29.04 -7.09
N PHE A 44 13.28 -28.56 -5.86
CA PHE A 44 13.15 -29.38 -4.65
C PHE A 44 11.71 -29.40 -4.14
N ASP A 45 11.36 -30.45 -3.39
CA ASP A 45 10.10 -30.51 -2.66
C ASP A 45 10.14 -29.57 -1.44
N PRO A 46 9.01 -28.88 -1.14
CA PRO A 46 8.95 -27.97 -0.01
C PRO A 46 9.21 -28.66 1.31
N LYS A 47 10.30 -28.25 1.99
CA LYS A 47 10.68 -28.83 3.29
C LYS A 47 9.73 -28.39 4.41
N ASN A 48 9.27 -27.15 4.36
CA ASN A 48 8.39 -26.53 5.35
C ASN A 48 7.22 -25.82 4.66
N SER A 49 6.18 -25.49 5.42
CA SER A 49 5.12 -24.61 4.90
C SER A 49 5.65 -23.21 4.62
N ALA A 50 5.14 -22.56 3.57
CA ALA A 50 5.45 -21.16 3.24
C ALA A 50 5.08 -20.15 4.34
N ARG A 51 4.29 -20.56 5.34
CA ARG A 51 3.95 -19.75 6.51
C ARG A 51 5.09 -19.82 7.53
N LEU A 52 6.00 -18.87 7.44
CA LEU A 52 7.06 -18.68 8.40
C LEU A 52 6.58 -17.76 9.54
N PRO A 53 7.07 -17.96 10.78
CA PRO A 53 6.87 -16.97 11.83
C PRO A 53 7.45 -15.63 11.37
N PHE A 54 6.62 -14.61 11.39
CA PHE A 54 6.97 -13.27 10.94
C PHE A 54 7.85 -12.57 11.98
N SER A 55 8.84 -11.81 11.54
CA SER A 55 9.67 -11.04 12.46
C SER A 55 8.86 -9.88 13.07
N LEU A 56 8.83 -9.80 14.40
CA LEU A 56 8.12 -8.76 15.15
C LEU A 56 8.54 -7.33 14.79
N GLN A 57 9.75 -7.14 14.26
CA GLN A 57 10.26 -5.83 13.86
C GLN A 57 9.44 -5.20 12.72
N PHE A 58 9.11 -5.95 11.67
CA PHE A 58 8.27 -5.44 10.59
C PHE A 58 6.84 -5.12 11.06
N PHE A 59 6.34 -5.85 12.07
CA PHE A 59 5.05 -5.55 12.66
C PHE A 59 5.09 -4.23 13.42
N LEU A 60 6.13 -3.98 14.22
CA LEU A 60 6.30 -2.72 14.93
C LEU A 60 6.42 -1.53 13.97
N ILE A 61 7.19 -1.66 12.89
CA ILE A 61 7.30 -0.61 11.85
C ILE A 61 5.93 -0.30 11.23
N ALA A 62 5.11 -1.32 10.94
CA ALA A 62 3.77 -1.12 10.38
C ALA A 62 2.85 -0.37 11.36
N VAL A 63 2.92 -0.69 12.66
CA VAL A 63 2.12 0.01 13.68
C VAL A 63 2.55 1.47 13.81
N ILE A 64 3.86 1.74 13.86
CA ILE A 64 4.41 3.10 13.91
C ILE A 64 3.98 3.91 12.68
N PHE A 65 4.04 3.31 11.48
CA PHE A 65 3.60 3.95 10.24
C PHE A 65 2.12 4.37 10.29
N VAL A 66 1.24 3.50 10.81
CA VAL A 66 -0.19 3.81 10.93
C VAL A 66 -0.43 4.98 11.90
N ILE A 67 0.28 5.01 13.04
CA ILE A 67 0.15 6.09 14.01
C ILE A 67 0.64 7.41 13.39
N PHE A 68 1.79 7.40 12.74
CA PHE A 68 2.36 8.58 12.09
C PHE A 68 1.48 9.12 10.95
N ASP A 69 0.83 8.23 10.18
CA ASP A 69 -0.12 8.64 9.12
C ASP A 69 -1.31 9.40 9.71
N VAL A 70 -1.89 8.90 10.81
CA VAL A 70 -2.95 9.58 11.55
C VAL A 70 -2.49 10.95 12.06
N GLU A 71 -1.29 11.06 12.60
CA GLU A 71 -0.73 12.34 13.05
C GLU A 71 -0.55 13.34 11.90
N LEU A 72 -0.13 12.86 10.73
CA LEU A 72 0.01 13.68 9.52
C LEU A 72 -1.35 14.18 9.01
N THR A 73 -2.40 13.35 9.08
CA THR A 73 -3.76 13.78 8.72
C THR A 73 -4.27 14.92 9.61
N LEU A 74 -3.87 14.95 10.89
CA LEU A 74 -4.19 16.03 11.82
C LEU A 74 -3.42 17.32 11.52
N LEU A 75 -2.24 17.21 10.88
CA LEU A 75 -1.39 18.35 10.52
C LEU A 75 -1.86 19.04 9.22
N LEU A 76 -2.40 18.28 8.26
CA LEU A 76 -2.91 18.82 6.98
C LEU A 76 -3.90 20.01 7.06
N PRO A 77 -4.93 20.02 7.93
CA PRO A 77 -5.91 21.11 7.98
C PRO A 77 -5.37 22.45 8.48
N ILE A 78 -4.12 22.51 8.98
CA ILE A 78 -3.47 23.74 9.46
C ILE A 78 -3.51 24.84 8.40
N ILE A 79 -3.25 24.51 7.14
CA ILE A 79 -3.18 25.49 6.03
C ILE A 79 -4.52 26.23 5.87
N ILE A 80 -5.64 25.54 6.11
CA ILE A 80 -6.99 26.10 6.03
C ILE A 80 -7.28 26.93 7.28
N ILE A 81 -6.91 26.41 8.47
CA ILE A 81 -7.18 27.06 9.76
C ILE A 81 -6.36 28.34 9.95
N MET A 82 -5.17 28.44 9.34
CA MET A 82 -4.34 29.66 9.39
C MET A 82 -5.05 30.90 8.85
N LYS A 83 -6.05 30.75 7.97
CA LYS A 83 -6.81 31.88 7.42
C LYS A 83 -7.90 32.41 8.36
N ILE A 84 -8.34 31.60 9.32
CA ILE A 84 -9.53 31.88 10.15
C ILE A 84 -9.13 32.18 11.61
N SER A 85 -8.07 31.54 12.09
CA SER A 85 -7.64 31.60 13.49
C SER A 85 -6.59 32.68 13.76
N ASN A 86 -6.41 33.03 15.04
CA ASN A 86 -5.35 33.95 15.46
C ASN A 86 -3.96 33.31 15.28
N ILE A 87 -3.06 34.01 14.60
CA ILE A 87 -1.72 33.53 14.25
C ILE A 87 -0.88 33.15 15.49
N MET A 88 -1.02 33.88 16.60
CA MET A 88 -0.23 33.63 17.81
C MET A 88 -0.66 32.32 18.50
N ASN A 89 -1.97 32.09 18.63
CA ASN A 89 -2.47 30.84 19.23
C ASN A 89 -2.15 29.64 18.34
N MET A 90 -2.28 29.80 17.02
CA MET A 90 -2.01 28.74 16.06
C MET A 90 -0.53 28.33 16.05
N THR A 91 0.39 29.29 16.11
CA THR A 91 1.83 28.97 16.15
C THR A 91 2.22 28.24 17.44
N ILE A 92 1.64 28.60 18.58
CA ILE A 92 1.86 27.89 19.86
C ILE A 92 1.37 26.44 19.77
N THR A 93 0.16 26.20 19.26
CA THR A 93 -0.41 24.85 19.18
C THR A 93 0.35 23.95 18.20
N ILE A 94 0.75 24.49 17.04
CA ILE A 94 1.56 23.75 16.06
C ILE A 94 2.93 23.40 16.64
N ASN A 95 3.61 24.35 17.28
CA ASN A 95 4.93 24.09 17.87
C ASN A 95 4.84 23.03 18.98
N PHE A 96 3.79 23.08 19.79
CA PHE A 96 3.55 22.05 20.81
C PHE A 96 3.29 20.67 20.18
N PHE A 97 2.49 20.61 19.12
CA PHE A 97 2.20 19.36 18.40
C PHE A 97 3.46 18.76 17.77
N ILE A 98 4.27 19.58 17.09
CA ILE A 98 5.55 19.14 16.49
C ILE A 98 6.53 18.64 17.57
N LEU A 99 6.58 19.31 18.72
CA LEU A 99 7.45 18.89 19.82
C LEU A 99 7.05 17.52 20.39
N LEU A 100 5.75 17.25 20.52
CA LEU A 100 5.25 15.91 20.90
C LEU A 100 5.64 14.85 19.86
N LEU A 101 5.49 15.16 18.58
CA LEU A 101 5.86 14.27 17.47
C LEU A 101 7.36 13.94 17.47
N LEU A 102 8.21 14.93 17.74
CA LEU A 102 9.64 14.70 17.88
C LEU A 102 9.96 13.83 19.10
N LEU A 103 9.33 14.09 20.25
CA LEU A 103 9.55 13.31 21.46
C LEU A 103 9.13 11.83 21.31
N SER A 104 8.00 11.56 20.66
CA SER A 104 7.55 10.19 20.39
C SER A 104 8.54 9.44 19.50
N LEU A 105 9.00 10.07 18.41
CA LEU A 105 10.01 9.49 17.51
C LEU A 105 11.35 9.21 18.22
N TYR A 106 11.83 10.14 19.05
CA TYR A 106 13.06 9.92 19.84
C TYR A 106 12.90 8.76 20.82
N HIS A 107 11.73 8.64 21.45
CA HIS A 107 11.44 7.54 22.36
C HIS A 107 11.43 6.18 21.63
N GLU A 108 10.80 6.10 20.46
CA GLU A 108 10.79 4.88 19.63
C GLU A 108 12.20 4.49 19.17
N GLN A 109 13.01 5.46 18.74
CA GLN A 109 14.40 5.21 18.36
C GLN A 109 15.23 4.66 19.52
N ASN A 110 15.04 5.18 20.73
CA ASN A 110 15.72 4.68 21.93
C ASN A 110 15.29 3.24 22.31
N GLN A 111 14.06 2.84 21.98
CA GLN A 111 13.60 1.46 22.16
C GLN A 111 14.16 0.50 21.11
N GLY A 112 14.82 1.01 20.07
CA GLY A 112 15.43 0.18 19.02
C GLY A 112 14.42 -0.51 18.11
N SER A 113 13.16 -0.07 18.09
CA SER A 113 12.12 -0.59 17.18
C SER A 113 12.48 -0.37 15.70
N LEU A 114 13.27 0.66 15.43
CA LEU A 114 13.76 1.08 14.11
C LEU A 114 15.12 0.47 13.73
N ASN A 115 15.77 -0.27 14.64
CA ASN A 115 17.06 -0.90 14.34
C ASN A 115 16.83 -2.16 13.51
N TRP A 116 17.26 -2.12 12.26
CA TRP A 116 17.30 -3.31 11.42
C TRP A 116 18.46 -4.24 11.81
N VAL A 117 18.16 -5.54 11.80
CA VAL A 117 19.17 -6.59 11.88
C VAL A 117 20.05 -6.50 10.64
N LYS A 118 21.37 -6.61 10.82
CA LYS A 118 22.30 -6.83 9.71
C LYS A 118 22.24 -8.28 9.23
#